data_AF-A0A936HJZ6-F1
#
_entry.id   AF-A0A936HJZ6-F1
#
_cell.length_a   1.000
_cell.length_b   1.000
_cell.length_c   1.000
_cell.angle_alpha   90.00
_cell.angle_beta   90.00
_cell.angle_gamma   90.00
#
_symmetry.space_group_name_H-M   'P 1'
#
loop_
_entity.id
_entity.type
_entity.pdbx_description
1 polymer ?
#
loop_
_entity_poly.entity_id
_entity_poly.type
_entity_poly.pdbx_seq_one_letter_code
_entity_poly.pdbx_strand_id
1 'polypeptide(L)'
;MLRELILSSLRVAWDVVTPRHRARPGILAVPLDVRTDTGIWVFANLVSLTPGSLSLDVAEDRMTIFIHTMFIDDVEAVRAEIKNAMERRVKEALE
;
A
#
# COMPACT_ATOMS: atom_id res chain seq x y z
N MET A 1 28.49 14.76 6.74
CA MET A 1 27.90 14.49 8.08
C MET A 1 26.90 15.53 8.56
N LEU A 2 27.29 16.66 9.20
CA LEU A 2 26.27 17.57 9.79
C LEU A 2 25.32 18.20 8.75
N ARG A 3 25.84 18.57 7.58
CA ARG A 3 25.05 19.07 6.44
C ARG A 3 24.04 18.05 5.93
N GLU A 4 24.41 16.78 5.86
CA GLU A 4 23.52 15.71 5.39
C GLU A 4 22.43 15.40 6.41
N LEU A 5 22.78 15.44 7.70
CA LEU A 5 21.82 15.28 8.79
C LEU A 5 20.76 16.40 8.76
N ILE A 6 21.19 17.65 8.60
CA ILE A 6 20.29 18.80 8.50
C ILE A 6 19.42 18.71 7.24
N LEU A 7 19.99 18.29 6.09
CA LEU A 7 19.23 18.10 4.86
C LEU A 7 18.19 16.98 4.97
N SER A 8 18.53 15.89 5.65
CA SER A 8 17.64 14.76 5.91
C SER A 8 16.48 15.17 6.81
N SER A 9 16.77 15.84 7.94
CA SER A 9 15.74 16.32 8.86
C SER A 9 14.84 17.39 8.22
N LEU A 10 15.38 18.27 7.39
CA LEU A 10 14.60 19.25 6.62
C LEU A 10 13.69 18.58 5.59
N ARG A 11 14.13 17.48 4.96
CA ARG A 11 13.33 16.73 3.98
C ARG A 11 12.16 16.02 4.67
N VAL A 12 12.40 15.41 5.83
CA VAL A 12 11.36 14.80 6.68
C VAL A 12 10.40 15.87 7.21
N ALA A 13 10.91 17.00 7.72
CA ALA A 13 10.09 18.11 8.18
C ALA A 13 9.26 18.72 7.04
N TRP A 14 9.81 18.82 5.83
CA TRP A 14 9.11 19.30 4.65
C TRP A 14 8.02 18.33 4.18
N ASP A 15 8.23 17.01 4.27
CA ASP A 15 7.19 16.02 3.98
C ASP A 15 6.05 16.03 5.02
N VAL A 16 6.35 16.35 6.28
CA VAL A 16 5.35 16.52 7.35
C VAL A 16 4.59 17.84 7.21
N VAL A 17 5.29 18.93 6.85
CA VAL A 17 4.74 20.29 6.75
C VAL A 17 4.03 20.54 5.42
N THR A 18 4.43 19.87 4.33
CA THR A 18 3.73 19.99 3.04
C THR A 18 2.48 19.12 3.10
N PRO A 19 1.27 19.70 3.26
CA PRO A 19 0.07 18.95 2.97
C PRO A 19 0.02 18.92 1.46
N ARG A 20 0.63 17.92 0.82
CA ARG A 20 0.41 17.69 -0.60
C ARG A 20 -1.10 17.44 -0.72
N HIS A 21 -1.83 18.49 -1.07
CA HIS A 21 -3.24 18.47 -1.48
C HIS A 21 -3.36 17.74 -2.83
N ARG A 22 -3.03 16.44 -2.79
CA ARG A 22 -3.33 15.39 -3.76
C ARG A 22 -3.92 14.18 -3.03
N ALA A 23 -4.36 14.35 -1.79
CA ALA A 23 -5.13 13.32 -1.11
C ALA A 23 -6.47 13.18 -1.85
N ARG A 24 -6.55 12.19 -2.73
CA ARG A 24 -7.77 11.69 -3.36
C ARG A 24 -8.05 10.35 -2.70
N PRO A 25 -8.60 10.34 -1.48
CA PRO A 25 -8.85 9.11 -0.79
C PRO A 25 -9.93 8.33 -1.52
N GLY A 26 -9.80 7.00 -1.51
CA GLY A 26 -10.85 6.13 -1.99
C GLY A 26 -10.55 4.68 -1.67
N ILE A 27 -11.51 3.83 -2.03
CA ILE A 27 -11.46 2.40 -1.77
C ILE A 27 -11.24 1.71 -3.11
N LEU A 28 -10.15 0.95 -3.22
CA LEU A 28 -9.89 0.07 -4.34
C LEU A 28 -10.27 -1.36 -3.99
N ALA A 29 -10.97 -2.01 -4.90
CA ALA A 29 -11.05 -3.47 -4.92
C ALA A 29 -9.85 -4.01 -5.71
N VAL A 30 -9.03 -4.84 -5.09
CA VAL A 30 -7.88 -5.49 -5.73
C VAL A 30 -8.12 -7.00 -5.78
N PRO A 31 -8.23 -7.60 -6.99
CA PRO A 31 -8.39 -9.04 -7.12
C PRO A 31 -7.09 -9.76 -6.75
N LEU A 32 -7.21 -10.78 -5.92
CA LEU A 32 -6.11 -11.55 -5.37
C LEU A 32 -5.72 -12.73 -6.29
N ASP A 33 -4.43 -12.88 -6.53
CA ASP A 33 -3.79 -14.01 -7.19
C ASP A 33 -3.23 -15.03 -6.19
N VAL A 34 -3.08 -14.65 -4.92
CA VAL A 34 -2.69 -15.54 -3.80
C VAL A 34 -3.95 -16.20 -3.23
N ARG A 35 -3.89 -17.50 -2.96
CA ARG A 35 -5.05 -18.31 -2.54
C ARG A 35 -4.90 -18.91 -1.14
N THR A 36 -3.69 -18.91 -0.59
CA THR A 36 -3.45 -19.39 0.78
C THR A 36 -3.91 -18.38 1.83
N ASP A 37 -4.57 -18.86 2.89
CA ASP A 37 -5.06 -18.00 3.99
C ASP A 37 -3.91 -17.22 4.65
N THR A 38 -2.75 -17.86 4.84
CA THR A 38 -1.55 -17.21 5.37
C THR A 38 -1.02 -16.14 4.41
N GLY A 39 -1.01 -16.41 3.09
CA GLY A 39 -0.59 -15.45 2.08
C GLY A 39 -1.47 -14.21 2.06
N ILE A 40 -2.78 -14.39 2.07
CA ILE A 40 -3.76 -13.28 2.14
C ILE A 40 -3.54 -12.45 3.41
N TRP A 41 -3.36 -13.10 4.56
CA TRP A 41 -3.14 -12.41 5.83
C TRP A 41 -1.84 -11.59 5.85
N VAL A 42 -0.73 -12.17 5.36
CA VAL A 42 0.55 -11.46 5.26
C VAL A 42 0.44 -10.28 4.29
N PHE A 43 -0.22 -10.48 3.14
CA PHE A 43 -0.44 -9.43 2.16
C PHE A 43 -1.24 -8.25 2.74
N ALA A 44 -2.37 -8.52 3.41
CA ALA A 44 -3.19 -7.49 4.05
C ALA A 44 -2.40 -6.68 5.10
N ASN A 45 -1.56 -7.34 5.89
CA ASN A 45 -0.70 -6.68 6.87
C ASN A 45 0.35 -5.80 6.20
N LEU A 46 1.00 -6.28 5.13
CA LEU A 46 1.99 -5.49 4.39
C LEU A 46 1.36 -4.23 3.78
N VAL A 47 0.17 -4.35 3.19
CA VAL A 47 -0.57 -3.21 2.62
C VAL A 47 -0.89 -2.17 3.70
N SER A 48 -1.25 -2.63 4.90
CA SER A 48 -1.59 -1.75 6.02
C SER A 48 -0.39 -1.04 6.64
N LEU A 49 0.82 -1.58 6.46
CA LEU A 49 2.08 -0.96 6.87
C LEU A 49 2.63 0.04 5.85
N THR A 50 2.05 0.09 4.65
CA THR A 50 2.47 1.04 3.61
C THR A 50 1.90 2.43 3.95
N PRO A 51 2.75 3.46 4.13
CA PRO A 51 2.29 4.79 4.54
C PRO A 51 1.28 5.37 3.53
N GLY A 52 0.06 5.66 3.98
CA GLY A 52 -1.00 6.20 3.13
C GLY A 52 -1.99 5.17 2.57
N SER A 53 -1.87 3.88 2.94
CA SER A 53 -2.87 2.85 2.63
C SER A 53 -3.26 2.03 3.87
N LEU A 54 -4.51 1.54 3.89
CA LEU A 54 -5.08 0.72 4.94
C LEU A 54 -5.91 -0.39 4.32
N SER A 55 -5.67 -1.64 4.73
CA SER A 55 -6.52 -2.76 4.34
C SER A 55 -7.84 -2.68 5.11
N LEU A 56 -8.97 -2.67 4.40
CA LEU A 56 -10.30 -2.61 5.00
C LEU A 56 -10.84 -4.00 5.29
N ASP A 57 -10.95 -4.84 4.25
CA ASP A 57 -11.53 -6.17 4.40
C ASP A 57 -11.20 -7.07 3.20
N VAL A 58 -11.34 -8.37 3.38
CA VAL A 58 -11.26 -9.39 2.31
C VAL A 58 -12.68 -9.88 2.04
N ALA A 59 -13.08 -9.94 0.76
CA ALA A 59 -14.38 -10.47 0.37
C ALA A 59 -14.56 -11.93 0.87
N GLU A 60 -15.81 -12.34 1.14
CA GLU A 60 -16.12 -13.71 1.62
C GLU A 60 -15.60 -14.80 0.67
N ASP A 61 -15.51 -14.50 -0.62
CA ASP A 61 -14.96 -15.41 -1.64
C ASP A 61 -13.43 -15.52 -1.59
N ARG A 62 -12.75 -14.70 -0.77
CA ARG A 62 -11.29 -14.58 -0.65
C ARG A 62 -10.58 -14.24 -1.97
N MET A 63 -11.32 -13.75 -2.96
CA MET A 63 -10.79 -13.41 -4.27
C MET A 63 -10.49 -11.92 -4.43
N THR A 64 -10.94 -11.09 -3.49
CA THR A 64 -10.78 -9.63 -3.56
C THR A 64 -10.46 -9.03 -2.20
N ILE A 65 -9.48 -8.13 -2.14
CA ILE A 65 -9.22 -7.30 -0.97
C ILE A 65 -9.64 -5.85 -1.24
N PHE A 66 -10.24 -5.21 -0.24
CA PHE A 66 -10.59 -3.80 -0.27
C PHE A 66 -9.51 -2.99 0.45
N ILE A 67 -8.90 -2.07 -0.27
CA ILE A 67 -7.80 -1.25 0.23
C ILE A 67 -8.23 0.21 0.19
N HIS A 68 -8.22 0.86 1.33
CA HIS A 68 -8.29 2.30 1.40
C HIS A 68 -6.93 2.90 1.10
N THR A 69 -6.83 3.80 0.14
CA THR A 69 -5.62 4.57 -0.12
C THR A 69 -5.96 6.04 -0.09
N MET A 70 -5.05 6.84 0.47
CA MET A 70 -5.20 8.28 0.59
C MET A 70 -4.88 8.99 -0.74
N PHE A 71 -4.19 8.31 -1.67
CA PHE A 71 -3.70 8.87 -2.92
C PHE A 71 -4.12 8.01 -4.12
N ILE A 72 -5.27 8.33 -4.71
CA ILE A 72 -5.73 7.75 -5.98
C ILE A 72 -5.59 8.79 -7.08
N ASP A 73 -4.41 8.83 -7.70
CA ASP A 73 -4.21 9.57 -8.95
C ASP A 73 -4.67 8.72 -10.16
N ASP A 74 -4.38 7.41 -10.16
CA ASP A 74 -4.83 6.42 -11.15
C ASP A 74 -5.10 5.06 -10.46
N VAL A 75 -6.34 4.57 -10.57
CA VAL A 75 -6.80 3.33 -9.95
C VAL A 75 -6.04 2.11 -10.47
N GLU A 76 -5.83 2.00 -11.77
CA GLU A 76 -5.17 0.83 -12.34
C GLU A 76 -3.66 0.85 -12.08
N ALA A 77 -3.04 2.04 -12.06
CA ALA A 77 -1.64 2.17 -11.69
C ALA A 77 -1.41 1.75 -10.23
N VAL A 78 -2.24 2.23 -9.30
CA VAL A 78 -2.15 1.86 -7.87
C VAL A 78 -2.43 0.37 -7.67
N ARG A 79 -3.43 -0.19 -8.38
CA ARG A 79 -3.68 -1.64 -8.35
C ARG A 79 -2.47 -2.42 -8.85
N ALA A 80 -1.90 -2.04 -9.99
CA ALA A 80 -0.74 -2.70 -10.57
C ALA A 80 0.49 -2.61 -9.66
N GLU A 81 0.70 -1.48 -8.99
CA GLU A 81 1.77 -1.30 -8.02
C GLU A 81 1.61 -2.29 -6.85
N ILE A 82 0.43 -2.34 -6.23
CA ILE A 82 0.13 -3.23 -5.11
C ILE A 82 0.32 -4.71 -5.52
N LYS A 83 -0.18 -5.12 -6.69
CA LYS A 83 -0.01 -6.50 -7.19
C LYS A 83 1.47 -6.83 -7.46
N ASN A 84 2.19 -5.95 -8.15
CA ASN A 84 3.56 -6.24 -8.60
C ASN A 84 4.62 -6.11 -7.49
N ALA A 85 4.45 -5.15 -6.58
CA ALA A 85 5.42 -4.86 -5.54
C ALA A 85 5.24 -5.76 -4.32
N MET A 86 4.01 -6.18 -4.01
CA MET A 86 3.69 -6.83 -2.75
C MET A 86 3.13 -8.23 -2.96
N GLU A 87 2.00 -8.35 -3.67
CA GLU A 87 1.32 -9.64 -3.85
C GLU A 87 2.22 -10.69 -4.49
N ARG A 88 2.97 -10.32 -5.54
CA ARG A 88 3.94 -11.21 -6.18
C ARG A 88 5.00 -11.73 -5.20
N ARG A 89 5.52 -10.87 -4.32
CA ARG A 89 6.55 -11.27 -3.33
C ARG A 89 5.97 -12.18 -2.26
N VAL A 90 4.73 -11.93 -1.85
CA VAL A 90 4.00 -12.78 -0.90
C VAL A 90 3.74 -14.15 -1.52
N LYS A 91 3.31 -14.17 -2.78
CA LYS A 91 3.07 -15.40 -3.54
C LYS A 91 4.33 -16.24 -3.65
N GLU A 92 5.45 -15.67 -4.10
CA GLU A 92 6.73 -16.38 -4.20
C GLU A 92 7.27 -16.91 -2.87
N ALA A 93 6.90 -16.31 -1.74
CA ALA A 93 7.41 -16.68 -0.42
C ALA A 93 6.53 -17.70 0.32
N LEU A 94 5.25 -17.79 -0.01
CA LEU A 94 4.25 -18.55 0.75
C LEU A 94 3.44 -19.54 -0.11
N GLU A 95 3.66 -19.58 -1.43
CA GLU A 95 3.13 -20.55 -2.39
C GLU A 95 4.26 -21.10 -3.27
#